data_AF-A0A8H9K0U1-F1
#
_entry.id   AF-A0A8H9K0U1-F1
#
_cell.length_a   1.000
_cell.length_b   1.000
_cell.length_c   1.000
_cell.angle_alpha   90.00
_cell.angle_beta   90.00
_cell.angle_gamma   90.00
#
_symmetry.space_group_name_H-M   'P 1'
#
loop_
_entity.id
_entity.type
_entity.pdbx_description
1 polymer ?
#
loop_
_entity_poly.entity_id
_entity_poly.type
_entity_poly.pdbx_seq_one_letter_code
_entity_poly.pdbx_strand_id
1 'polypeptide(L)' 'MAKLTKGEIQGIRLVADVFVFNDLVNNVFAKDEDLKGHADGLKQHVNKSCPKLELAQKELQTQIKAVREVWLNEITKK' A
#
# COMPACT_ATOMS: atom_id res chain seq x y z
N MET A 1 -12.76 22.64 -13.80
CA MET A 1 -12.41 21.28 -13.34
C MET A 1 -11.71 21.40 -12.01
N ALA A 2 -12.19 20.67 -10.99
CA ALA A 2 -11.45 20.54 -9.74
C ALA A 2 -10.08 19.92 -10.03
N LYS A 3 -9.00 20.53 -9.53
CA LYS A 3 -7.64 20.03 -9.65
C LYS A 3 -7.21 19.46 -8.30
N LEU A 4 -6.47 18.36 -8.34
CA LEU A 4 -5.84 17.83 -7.14
C LEU A 4 -4.76 18.79 -6.64
N THR A 5 -4.68 18.93 -5.33
CA THR A 5 -3.59 19.57 -4.61
C THR A 5 -2.32 18.72 -4.71
N LYS A 6 -1.17 19.36 -4.46
CA LYS A 6 0.12 18.67 -4.40
C LYS A 6 0.13 17.55 -3.35
N GLY A 7 -0.52 17.78 -2.21
CA GLY A 7 -0.62 16.80 -1.13
C GLY A 7 -1.40 15.56 -1.55
N GLU A 8 -2.53 15.73 -2.24
CA GLU A 8 -3.32 14.60 -2.76
C GLU A 8 -2.53 13.79 -3.80
N ILE A 9 -1.80 14.44 -4.71
CA ILE A 9 -0.95 13.76 -5.69
C ILE A 9 0.15 12.95 -4.98
N GLN A 10 0.77 13.51 -3.95
CA GLN A 10 1.79 12.80 -3.16
C GLN A 10 1.20 11.62 -2.39
N GLY A 11 0.01 11.78 -1.81
CA GLY A 11 -0.72 10.69 -1.15
C GLY A 11 -1.04 9.55 -2.11
N ILE A 12 -1.54 9.86 -3.31
CA ILE A 12 -1.81 8.86 -4.36
C ILE A 12 -0.54 8.10 -4.74
N ARG A 13 0.59 8.80 -4.93
CA ARG A 13 1.87 8.15 -5.23
C ARG A 13 2.33 7.21 -4.13
N LEU A 14 2.22 7.63 -2.88
CA LEU A 14 2.57 6.78 -1.74
C LEU A 14 1.72 5.50 -1.69
N VAL A 15 0.41 5.62 -1.95
CA VAL A 15 -0.47 4.45 -2.06
C VAL A 15 -0.03 3.55 -3.22
N ALA A 16 0.26 4.13 -4.39
CA ALA A 16 0.73 3.37 -5.54
C ALA A 16 2.03 2.62 -5.25
N ASP A 17 3.01 3.27 -4.59
CA ASP A 17 4.28 2.65 -4.21
C ASP A 17 4.05 1.44 -3.30
N VAL A 18 3.20 1.56 -2.28
CA VAL A 18 2.84 0.46 -1.38
C VAL A 18 2.20 -0.70 -2.15
N PHE A 19 1.25 -0.41 -3.05
CA PHE A 19 0.55 -1.45 -3.82
C PHE A 19 1.49 -2.17 -4.80
N VAL A 20 2.22 -1.41 -5.62
CA VAL A 20 3.13 -1.95 -6.64
C VAL A 20 4.24 -2.75 -5.98
N PHE A 21 4.82 -2.26 -4.88
CA PHE A 21 5.85 -3.01 -4.16
C PHE A 21 5.32 -4.38 -3.68
N ASN A 22 4.15 -4.40 -3.03
CA ASN A 22 3.56 -5.64 -2.55
C ASN A 22 3.20 -6.59 -3.69
N ASP A 23 2.70 -6.07 -4.81
CA ASP A 23 2.39 -6.86 -6.00
C ASP A 23 3.66 -7.48 -6.60
N LEU A 24 4.71 -6.69 -6.82
CA LEU A 24 5.98 -7.18 -7.33
C LEU A 24 6.55 -8.27 -6.43
N VAL A 25 6.52 -8.10 -5.12
CA VAL A 25 7.05 -9.13 -4.21
C VAL A 25 6.21 -10.40 -4.22
N ASN A 26 4.89 -10.30 -4.12
CA ASN A 26 4.05 -11.48 -3.91
C ASN A 26 3.65 -12.17 -5.23
N ASN A 27 3.57 -11.43 -6.33
CA ASN A 27 3.08 -11.94 -7.62
C ASN A 27 4.16 -12.09 -8.67
N VAL A 28 5.28 -11.37 -8.58
CA VAL A 28 6.40 -11.50 -9.51
C VAL A 28 7.54 -12.26 -8.85
N PHE A 29 8.22 -11.66 -7.87
CA PHE A 29 9.43 -12.23 -7.26
C PHE A 29 9.17 -13.58 -6.58
N ALA A 30 8.07 -13.73 -5.83
CA ALA A 30 7.77 -14.99 -5.15
C ALA A 30 7.40 -16.16 -6.11
N LYS A 31 7.06 -15.87 -7.37
CA LYS A 31 6.62 -16.88 -8.37
C LYS A 31 7.67 -17.21 -9.41
N ASP A 32 8.69 -16.38 -9.53
CA ASP A 32 9.82 -16.56 -10.44
C ASP A 32 10.89 -17.45 -9.78
N GLU A 33 11.34 -18.51 -10.47
CA GLU A 33 12.27 -19.50 -9.90
C GLU A 33 13.63 -18.90 -9.51
N ASP A 34 14.11 -17.91 -10.26
CA ASP A 34 15.40 -17.25 -10.03
C ASP A 34 15.29 -16.18 -8.94
N LEU A 35 14.12 -15.54 -8.80
CA LEU A 35 13.93 -14.39 -7.91
C LEU A 35 13.27 -14.73 -6.57
N LYS A 36 12.66 -15.92 -6.43
CA LYS A 36 11.92 -16.31 -5.20
C LYS A 36 12.77 -16.26 -3.94
N GLY A 37 14.05 -16.62 -4.02
CA GLY A 37 14.99 -16.55 -2.89
C GLY A 37 15.34 -15.13 -2.44
N HIS A 38 15.07 -14.12 -3.28
CA HIS A 38 15.44 -12.73 -3.04
C HIS A 38 14.29 -11.88 -2.49
N ALA A 39 13.04 -12.36 -2.54
CA ALA A 39 11.85 -11.63 -2.12
C ALA A 39 11.94 -11.12 -0.67
N ASP A 40 12.40 -11.98 0.25
CA ASP A 40 12.53 -11.61 1.66
C ASP A 40 13.69 -10.64 1.91
N GLY A 41 14.81 -10.82 1.19
CA GLY A 41 15.94 -9.89 1.24
C GLY A 41 15.55 -8.49 0.74
N LEU A 42 14.77 -8.42 -0.34
CA LEU A 42 14.24 -7.17 -0.86
C LEU A 42 13.30 -6.49 0.14
N LYS A 43 12.37 -7.24 0.76
CA LYS A 43 11.48 -6.72 1.82
C LYS A 43 12.29 -6.13 2.98
N GLN A 44 13.29 -6.86 3.48
CA GLN A 44 14.14 -6.38 4.57
C GLN A 44 14.92 -5.12 4.18
N HIS A 45 15.49 -5.10 2.98
CA HIS A 45 16.22 -3.94 2.48
C HIS A 45 15.32 -2.70 2.37
N VAL A 46 14.13 -2.84 1.80
CA VAL A 46 13.17 -1.74 1.65
C VAL A 46 12.68 -1.26 3.01
N ASN A 47 12.39 -2.15 3.95
CA ASN A 47 11.99 -1.75 5.31
C ASN A 47 13.11 -0.98 6.03
N LYS A 48 14.37 -1.36 5.82
CA LYS A 48 15.52 -0.66 6.39
C LYS A 48 15.73 0.72 5.74
N SER A 49 15.65 0.80 4.42
CA SER A 49 15.92 2.02 3.65
C SER A 49 14.74 3.01 3.66
N CYS A 50 13.52 2.49 3.79
CA CYS A 50 12.27 3.25 3.73
C CYS A 50 11.31 2.83 4.87
N PRO A 51 11.64 3.09 6.15
CA PRO A 51 10.83 2.66 7.30
C PRO A 51 9.42 3.27 7.30
N LYS A 52 9.24 4.42 6.62
CA LYS A 52 7.93 5.05 6.46
C LYS A 52 6.99 4.29 5.52
N LEU A 53 7.50 3.39 4.67
CA LEU A 53 6.67 2.59 3.77
C LEU A 53 5.80 1.61 4.56
N GLU A 54 6.38 0.90 5.52
CA GLU A 54 5.64 -0.02 6.38
C GLU A 54 4.62 0.72 7.25
N LEU A 55 5.01 1.88 7.81
CA LEU A 55 4.09 2.74 8.56
C LEU A 55 2.93 3.22 7.69
N ALA A 56 3.21 3.70 6.48
CA ALA A 56 2.19 4.15 5.53
C ALA A 56 1.25 3.01 5.13
N GLN A 57 1.77 1.79 4.95
CA GLN A 57 0.95 0.61 4.65
C GLN A 57 0.01 0.27 5.80
N LYS A 58 0.50 0.30 7.05
CA LYS A 58 -0.33 0.05 8.24
C LYS A 58 -1.43 1.11 8.37
N GLU A 59 -1.06 2.39 8.24
CA GLU A 59 -2.01 3.50 8.34
C GLU A 59 -3.06 3.43 7.22
N LEU A 60 -2.66 3.13 5.98
CA LEU A 60 -3.59 2.96 4.86
C LEU A 60 -4.64 1.88 5.16
N GLN A 61 -4.25 0.75 5.76
CA GLN A 61 -5.19 -0.30 6.14
C GLN A 61 -6.16 0.17 7.24
N THR A 62 -5.69 0.94 8.22
CA THR A 62 -6.55 1.56 9.24
C THR A 62 -7.56 2.50 8.61
N GLN A 63 -7.13 3.38 7.72
CA GLN A 63 -8.01 4.33 7.03
C GLN A 63 -9.03 3.62 6.12
N ILE A 64 -8.63 2.58 5.40
CA ILE A 64 -9.55 1.76 4.60
C ILE A 64 -10.63 1.13 5.48
N LYS A 65 -10.28 0.60 6.66
CA LYS A 65 -11.25 0.03 7.60
C LYS A 65 -12.23 1.08 8.11
N ALA A 66 -11.72 2.22 8.57
CA ALA A 66 -12.55 3.32 9.07
C ALA A 66 -13.53 3.84 8.00
N VAL A 67 -13.05 4.06 6.77
CA VAL A 67 -13.90 4.47 5.64
C VAL A 67 -14.95 3.39 5.33
N ARG A 68 -14.58 2.11 5.34
CA ARG A 68 -15.52 1.01 5.12
C ARG A 68 -16.62 0.99 6.18
N GLU A 69 -16.28 1.16 7.45
CA GLU A 69 -17.25 1.20 8.55
C GLU A 69 -18.27 2.34 8.36
N VAL A 70 -17.80 3.53 7.97
CA VAL A 70 -18.68 4.66 7.64
C VAL A 70 -19.66 4.27 6.53
N TRP A 71 -19.17 3.75 5.41
CA TRP A 71 -20.04 3.38 4.28
C TRP A 71 -21.01 2.25 4.63
N LEU A 72 -20.58 1.26 5.39
CA LEU A 72 -21.45 0.18 5.85
C LEU A 72 -22.58 0.75 6.72
N ASN A 73 -22.26 1.61 7.68
CA ASN A 73 -23.26 2.25 8.53
C ASN A 73 -24.25 3.10 7.74
N GLU A 74 -23.79 3.81 6.70
CA GLU A 74 -24.68 4.62 5.86
C GLU A 74 -25.60 3.76 4.99
N ILE A 75 -25.15 2.57 4.56
CA ILE A 75 -25.97 1.64 3.76
C ILE A 75 -26.95 0.84 4.63
N THR A 76 -26.57 0.49 5.87
CA THR A 76 -27.39 -0.31 6.79
C THR A 76 -28.39 0.48 7.61
N LYS A 77 -28.31 1.83 7.63
CA LYS A 77 -29.34 2.72 8.19
C LYS A 77 -30.64 2.80 7.37
N LYS A 78 -30.84 1.89 6.42
CA LYS A 78 -32.11 1.67 5.71
C LYS A 78 -32.94 0.61 6.41
#